data_AF-A0AAD1R1L3-F1
#
_entry.id   AF-A0AAD1R1L3-F1
#
_cell.length_a   1.000
_cell.length_b   1.000
_cell.length_c   1.000
_cell.angle_alpha   90.00
_cell.angle_beta   90.00
_cell.angle_gamma   90.00
#
_symmetry.space_group_name_H-M   'P 1'
#
loop_
_entity.id
_entity.type
_entity.pdbx_description
1 polymer ?
#
loop_
_entity_poly.entity_id
_entity_poly.type
_entity_poly.pdbx_seq_one_letter_code
_entity_poly.pdbx_strand_id
1 'polypeptide(L)'
;IVWSDHAPLHLKLRDNDPHRGKPPSRLNDSLLNDGPFVQQLTKQLQTYFETNNTHNIGLFSAWKTHKPLIRGLLVSRASYLKCTSQREQLDLLRKLRDVTNAYLINPNDKQVQLIVDTTNRINEITLSETALIFTKLKLKTYTQGNKAGKTLAGKKLHNPQDINDEMAAYYHSLYNLKDDNTLHQPSDQDIADFLNSTTLPTLTLAHIASKTKNLRHNPISPHREVQMVSQTTSIKDL
;
A
#
# COMPACT_ATOMS: atom_id res chain seq x y z
N ILE A 1 -60.26 8.03 -29.12
CA ILE A 1 -59.36 9.14 -29.47
C ILE A 1 -57.99 8.80 -28.90
N VAL A 2 -56.98 8.63 -29.75
CA VAL A 2 -55.59 8.32 -29.36
C VAL A 2 -54.77 9.58 -29.67
N TRP A 3 -54.18 10.20 -28.64
CA TRP A 3 -53.60 11.56 -28.70
C TRP A 3 -52.11 11.60 -29.09
N SER A 4 -51.63 10.74 -29.97
CA SER A 4 -50.28 10.92 -30.53
C SER A 4 -50.05 10.11 -31.80
N ASP A 5 -49.42 10.73 -32.80
CA ASP A 5 -48.92 10.09 -34.03
C ASP A 5 -47.52 9.47 -33.82
N HIS A 6 -47.04 9.41 -32.58
CA HIS A 6 -45.75 8.81 -32.23
C HIS A 6 -45.93 7.43 -31.61
N ALA A 7 -45.21 6.44 -32.14
CA ALA A 7 -45.16 5.10 -31.59
C ALA A 7 -44.41 5.09 -30.25
N PRO A 8 -44.92 4.38 -29.22
CA PRO A 8 -44.24 4.30 -27.92
C PRO A 8 -42.92 3.54 -28.05
N LEU A 9 -41.81 4.21 -27.74
CA LEU A 9 -40.49 3.59 -27.64
C LEU A 9 -40.30 3.05 -26.22
N HIS A 10 -40.02 1.75 -26.11
CA HIS A 10 -39.75 1.09 -24.83
C HIS A 10 -38.33 0.54 -24.81
N LEU A 11 -37.49 1.07 -23.91
CA LEU A 11 -36.12 0.60 -23.69
C LEU A 11 -36.06 -0.19 -22.38
N LYS A 12 -35.67 -1.47 -22.45
CA LYS A 12 -35.47 -2.32 -21.27
C LYS A 12 -33.98 -2.51 -21.02
N LEU A 13 -33.42 -1.72 -20.11
CA LEU A 13 -32.04 -1.87 -19.65
C LEU A 13 -31.99 -3.00 -18.60
N ARG A 14 -31.16 -4.02 -18.86
CA ARG A 14 -30.82 -5.03 -17.85
C ARG A 14 -29.59 -4.55 -17.08
N ASP A 15 -29.72 -4.41 -15.77
CA ASP A 15 -28.58 -4.21 -14.89
C ASP A 15 -27.96 -5.60 -14.63
N ASN A 16 -26.85 -5.89 -15.30
CA ASN A 16 -26.24 -7.24 -15.27
C ASN A 16 -25.56 -7.56 -13.93
N ASP A 17 -25.56 -6.64 -12.95
CA ASP A 17 -24.97 -6.90 -11.63
C ASP A 17 -25.66 -6.07 -10.53
N PRO A 18 -26.76 -6.58 -9.93
CA PRO A 18 -27.43 -5.89 -8.82
C PRO A 18 -26.60 -5.84 -7.52
N HIS A 19 -25.45 -6.55 -7.46
CA HIS A 19 -24.62 -6.71 -6.26
C HIS A 19 -23.25 -6.02 -6.33
N ARG A 20 -22.80 -5.56 -7.50
CA ARG A 20 -21.76 -4.52 -7.55
C ARG A 20 -22.39 -3.19 -7.18
N GLY A 21 -22.54 -2.97 -5.87
CA GLY A 21 -22.59 -1.60 -5.35
C GLY A 21 -21.52 -0.79 -6.05
N LYS A 22 -21.90 0.32 -6.69
CA LYS A 22 -20.96 1.18 -7.43
C LYS A 22 -19.73 1.35 -6.56
N PRO A 23 -18.52 0.97 -7.04
CA PRO A 23 -17.33 1.09 -6.22
C PRO A 23 -17.31 2.53 -5.71
N PRO A 24 -17.18 2.73 -4.38
CA PRO A 24 -17.25 4.06 -3.82
C PRO A 24 -16.21 4.90 -4.56
N SER A 25 -16.66 6.02 -5.14
CA SER A 25 -15.77 6.96 -5.81
C SER A 25 -14.79 7.45 -4.76
N ARG A 26 -13.57 6.91 -4.81
CA ARG A 26 -12.48 7.34 -3.94
C ARG A 26 -11.83 8.54 -4.58
N LEU A 27 -11.69 9.59 -3.78
CA LEU A 27 -10.91 10.75 -4.16
C LEU A 27 -9.47 10.32 -4.45
N ASN A 28 -8.88 10.89 -5.49
CA ASN A 28 -7.44 10.81 -5.65
C ASN A 28 -6.80 11.87 -4.76
N ASP A 29 -6.39 11.47 -3.56
CA ASP A 29 -5.82 12.38 -2.55
C ASP A 29 -4.55 13.08 -3.05
N SER A 30 -3.85 12.50 -4.03
CA SER A 30 -2.68 13.14 -4.64
C SER A 30 -2.99 14.49 -5.31
N LEU A 31 -4.26 14.72 -5.70
CA LEU A 31 -4.69 16.00 -6.28
C LEU A 31 -4.66 17.12 -5.25
N LEU A 32 -4.81 16.81 -3.97
CA LEU A 32 -4.81 17.81 -2.90
C LEU A 32 -3.39 18.26 -2.54
N ASN A 33 -2.35 17.59 -3.05
CA ASN A 33 -0.96 18.01 -2.90
C ASN A 33 -0.56 19.08 -3.93
N ASP A 34 -1.37 19.29 -4.99
CA ASP A 34 -1.13 20.30 -6.02
C ASP A 34 -1.62 21.68 -5.56
N GLY A 35 -0.72 22.46 -4.96
CA GLY A 35 -1.03 23.78 -4.38
C GLY A 35 -1.77 24.73 -5.34
N PRO A 36 -1.31 24.93 -6.58
CA PRO A 36 -2.03 25.71 -7.59
C PRO A 36 -3.47 25.23 -7.84
N PHE A 37 -3.68 23.92 -7.93
CA PHE A 37 -5.02 23.36 -8.12
C PHE A 37 -5.91 23.58 -6.90
N VAL A 38 -5.37 23.44 -5.69
CA VAL A 38 -6.11 23.72 -4.44
C VAL A 38 -6.55 25.18 -4.39
N GLN A 39 -5.69 26.12 -4.75
CA GLN A 39 -6.05 27.55 -4.83
C GLN A 39 -7.17 27.80 -5.85
N GLN A 40 -7.08 27.18 -7.03
CA GLN A 40 -8.13 27.27 -8.04
C GLN A 40 -9.46 26.68 -7.52
N LEU A 41 -9.41 25.53 -6.85
CA LEU A 41 -10.58 24.86 -6.27
C LEU A 41 -11.24 25.74 -5.20
N THR A 42 -10.45 26.34 -4.30
CA THR A 42 -10.94 27.25 -3.28
C THR A 42 -11.60 28.49 -3.89
N LYS A 43 -10.98 29.09 -4.92
CA LYS A 43 -11.57 30.23 -5.63
C LYS A 43 -12.92 29.88 -6.27
N GLN A 44 -13.00 28.73 -6.96
CA GLN A 44 -14.23 28.26 -7.58
C GLN A 44 -15.34 28.02 -6.53
N LEU A 45 -14.97 27.46 -5.38
CA LEU A 45 -15.91 27.21 -4.30
C LEU A 45 -16.40 28.52 -3.67
N GLN A 46 -15.50 29.49 -3.48
CA GLN A 46 -15.84 30.82 -2.97
C GLN A 46 -16.82 31.52 -3.92
N THR A 47 -16.52 31.56 -5.22
CA THR A 47 -17.42 32.15 -6.23
C THR A 47 -18.78 31.44 -6.26
N TYR A 48 -18.81 30.12 -6.10
CA TYR A 48 -20.06 29.38 -6.01
C TYR A 48 -20.91 29.82 -4.81
N PHE A 49 -20.33 29.94 -3.62
CA PHE A 49 -21.09 30.36 -2.44
C PHE A 49 -21.48 31.84 -2.49
N GLU A 50 -20.63 32.73 -3.02
CA GLU A 50 -20.97 34.15 -3.23
C GLU A 50 -22.17 34.31 -4.17
N THR A 51 -22.27 33.49 -5.23
CA THR A 51 -23.35 33.57 -6.22
C THR A 51 -24.63 32.88 -5.80
N ASN A 52 -24.54 31.78 -5.03
CA ASN A 52 -25.70 30.94 -4.70
C ASN A 52 -26.24 31.17 -3.28
N ASN A 53 -25.57 31.94 -2.42
CA ASN A 53 -26.05 32.28 -1.08
C ASN A 53 -27.08 33.43 -1.13
N THR A 54 -28.16 33.22 -1.87
CA THR A 54 -29.31 34.13 -1.93
C THR A 54 -30.39 33.67 -0.95
N HIS A 55 -31.21 34.60 -0.45
CA HIS A 55 -32.27 34.31 0.54
C HIS A 55 -33.31 33.27 0.06
N ASN A 56 -33.39 33.05 -1.27
CA ASN A 56 -34.34 32.13 -1.91
C ASN A 56 -33.84 30.67 -1.90
N ILE A 57 -32.52 30.44 -1.87
CA ILE A 57 -31.95 29.09 -1.91
C ILE A 57 -31.68 28.62 -0.49
N GLY A 58 -32.44 27.63 -0.02
CA GLY A 58 -32.19 27.00 1.27
C GLY A 58 -30.77 26.43 1.36
N LEU A 59 -30.10 26.63 2.50
CA LEU A 59 -28.70 26.20 2.76
C LEU A 59 -28.44 24.74 2.38
N PHE A 60 -29.42 23.86 2.62
CA PHE A 60 -29.34 22.45 2.26
C PHE A 60 -29.25 22.21 0.75
N SER A 61 -29.93 23.01 -0.06
CA SER A 61 -29.89 22.91 -1.53
C SER A 61 -28.54 23.36 -2.07
N ALA A 62 -28.01 24.48 -1.57
CA ALA A 62 -26.64 24.93 -1.86
C ALA A 62 -25.61 23.85 -1.43
N TRP A 63 -25.78 23.26 -0.24
CA TRP A 63 -24.91 22.19 0.22
C TRP A 63 -25.06 20.88 -0.58
N LYS A 64 -26.19 20.62 -1.22
CA LYS A 64 -26.33 19.47 -2.11
C LYS A 64 -25.68 19.70 -3.46
N THR A 65 -25.73 20.93 -3.97
CA THR A 65 -25.30 21.28 -5.33
C THR A 65 -23.82 21.61 -5.45
N HIS A 66 -23.14 22.09 -4.39
CA HIS A 66 -21.68 22.26 -4.43
C HIS A 66 -20.90 20.93 -4.51
N LYS A 67 -21.45 19.82 -3.99
CA LYS A 67 -20.80 18.50 -4.01
C LYS A 67 -20.53 17.99 -5.44
N PRO A 68 -21.51 17.93 -6.35
CA PRO A 68 -21.26 17.54 -7.73
C PRO A 68 -20.34 18.53 -8.47
N LEU A 69 -20.37 19.84 -8.13
CA LEU A 69 -19.43 20.82 -8.66
C LEU A 69 -17.98 20.45 -8.31
N ILE A 70 -17.68 20.25 -7.02
CA ILE A 70 -16.35 19.86 -6.54
C ILE A 70 -15.92 18.54 -7.20
N ARG A 71 -16.82 17.55 -7.27
CA ARG A 71 -16.53 16.28 -7.94
C ARG A 71 -16.20 16.46 -9.41
N GLY A 72 -16.94 17.31 -10.14
CA GLY A 72 -16.68 17.63 -11.53
C GLY A 72 -15.29 18.23 -11.74
N LEU A 73 -14.89 19.17 -10.88
CA LEU A 73 -13.57 19.80 -10.90
C LEU A 73 -12.43 18.81 -10.60
N LEU A 74 -12.64 17.90 -9.64
CA LEU A 74 -11.66 16.87 -9.30
C LEU A 74 -11.51 15.85 -10.43
N VAL A 75 -12.61 15.41 -11.02
CA VAL A 75 -12.61 14.45 -12.12
C VAL A 75 -11.97 15.07 -13.37
N SER A 76 -12.28 16.34 -13.69
CA SER A 76 -11.68 17.02 -14.84
C SER A 76 -10.17 17.17 -14.68
N ARG A 77 -9.69 17.58 -13.49
CA ARG A 77 -8.25 17.66 -13.21
C ARG A 77 -7.56 16.31 -13.26
N ALA A 78 -8.15 15.27 -12.67
CA ALA A 78 -7.60 13.91 -12.71
C ALA A 78 -7.49 13.39 -14.15
N SER A 79 -8.51 13.64 -14.96
CA SER A 79 -8.57 13.21 -16.35
C SER A 79 -7.52 13.95 -17.18
N TYR A 80 -7.39 15.26 -16.97
CA TYR A 80 -6.34 16.07 -17.59
C TYR A 80 -4.94 15.51 -17.28
N LEU A 81 -4.60 15.28 -16.00
CA LEU A 81 -3.29 14.76 -15.59
C LEU A 81 -3.00 13.37 -16.18
N LYS A 82 -4.03 12.51 -16.26
CA LYS A 82 -3.90 11.21 -16.91
C LYS A 82 -3.60 11.36 -18.40
N CYS A 83 -4.34 12.22 -19.10
CA CYS A 83 -4.11 12.47 -20.52
C CYS A 83 -2.74 13.09 -20.80
N THR A 84 -2.25 13.99 -19.94
CA THR A 84 -0.91 14.57 -20.09
C THR A 84 0.18 13.54 -19.86
N SER A 85 0.07 12.70 -18.82
CA SER A 85 1.00 11.59 -18.55
C SER A 85 1.08 10.63 -19.74
N GLN A 86 -0.09 10.22 -20.26
CA GLN A 86 -0.18 9.32 -21.41
C GLN A 86 0.42 9.93 -22.68
N ARG A 87 0.21 11.23 -22.91
CA ARG A 87 0.81 11.92 -24.05
C ARG A 87 2.34 11.95 -23.92
N GLU A 88 2.87 12.31 -22.76
CA GLU A 88 4.31 12.31 -22.50
C GLU A 88 4.91 10.92 -22.73
N GLN A 89 4.27 9.88 -22.22
CA GLN A 89 4.73 8.50 -22.42
C GLN A 89 4.75 8.09 -23.90
N LEU A 90 3.71 8.45 -24.67
CA LEU A 90 3.68 8.18 -26.12
C LEU A 90 4.77 8.92 -26.87
N ASP A 91 5.02 10.18 -26.53
CA ASP A 91 6.07 10.98 -27.17
C ASP A 91 7.47 10.44 -26.83
N LEU A 92 7.69 10.00 -25.59
CA LEU A 92 8.93 9.32 -25.19
C LEU A 92 9.13 7.99 -25.91
N LEU A 93 8.07 7.19 -26.11
CA LEU A 93 8.13 5.95 -26.87
C LEU A 93 8.47 6.19 -28.34
N ARG A 94 7.89 7.23 -28.96
CA ARG A 94 8.25 7.66 -30.32
C ARG A 94 9.72 8.06 -30.40
N LYS A 95 10.17 8.89 -29.45
CA LYS A 95 11.57 9.33 -29.37
C LYS A 95 12.52 8.13 -29.21
N LEU A 96 12.17 7.19 -28.32
CA LEU A 96 12.95 5.97 -28.11
C LEU A 96 13.08 5.17 -29.40
N ARG A 97 11.97 4.95 -30.12
CA ARG A 97 11.97 4.28 -31.42
C ARG A 97 12.88 4.99 -32.43
N ASP A 98 12.76 6.31 -32.55
CA ASP A 98 13.50 7.08 -33.55
C ASP A 98 15.00 7.09 -33.26
N VAL A 99 15.40 7.21 -31.98
CA VAL A 99 16.81 7.13 -31.56
C VAL A 99 17.37 5.72 -31.74
N THR A 100 16.58 4.68 -31.44
CA THR A 100 16.99 3.29 -31.64
C THR A 100 17.22 2.99 -33.13
N ASN A 101 16.32 3.46 -34.00
CA ASN A 101 16.49 3.34 -35.44
C ASN A 101 17.74 4.07 -35.94
N ALA A 102 18.01 5.28 -35.42
CA ALA A 102 19.22 6.03 -35.77
C ALA A 102 20.50 5.32 -35.29
N TYR A 103 20.46 4.65 -34.13
CA TYR A 103 21.56 3.85 -33.60
C TYR A 103 21.83 2.59 -34.43
N LEU A 104 20.79 1.92 -34.94
CA LEU A 104 20.94 0.77 -35.84
C LEU A 104 21.66 1.14 -37.14
N ILE A 105 21.48 2.38 -37.63
CA ILE A 105 22.12 2.87 -38.86
C ILE A 105 23.56 3.33 -38.58
N ASN A 106 23.79 4.04 -37.48
CA ASN A 106 25.11 4.55 -37.11
C ASN A 106 25.33 4.47 -35.59
N PRO A 107 26.05 3.46 -35.09
CA PRO A 107 26.32 3.29 -33.67
C PRO A 107 27.12 4.46 -33.08
N ASN A 108 26.50 5.22 -32.18
CA ASN A 108 27.12 6.34 -31.48
C ASN A 108 26.85 6.29 -29.97
N ASP A 109 27.88 6.48 -29.15
CA ASP A 109 27.80 6.48 -27.69
C ASP A 109 26.79 7.52 -27.15
N LYS A 110 26.66 8.67 -27.81
CA LYS A 110 25.66 9.69 -27.45
C LYS A 110 24.22 9.20 -27.61
N GLN A 111 23.95 8.33 -28.58
CA GLN A 111 22.62 7.76 -28.78
C GLN A 111 22.31 6.69 -27.74
N VAL A 112 23.32 5.92 -27.31
CA VAL A 112 23.17 4.95 -26.22
C VAL A 112 22.75 5.65 -24.93
N GLN A 113 23.43 6.74 -24.57
CA GLN A 113 23.05 7.54 -23.40
C GLN A 113 21.61 8.06 -23.52
N LEU A 114 21.23 8.60 -24.68
CA LEU A 114 19.87 9.09 -24.91
C LEU A 114 18.80 7.99 -24.83
N ILE A 115 19.10 6.76 -25.26
CA ILE A 115 18.23 5.59 -25.13
C ILE A 115 18.03 5.26 -23.65
N VAL A 116 19.11 5.22 -22.87
CA VAL A 116 19.07 4.95 -21.44
C VAL A 116 18.25 6.02 -20.72
N ASP A 117 18.51 7.30 -20.99
CA ASP A 117 17.77 8.41 -20.38
C ASP A 117 16.28 8.37 -20.71
N THR A 118 15.94 8.12 -21.97
CA THR A 118 14.54 8.04 -22.42
C THR A 118 13.83 6.84 -21.77
N THR A 119 14.52 5.71 -21.65
CA THR A 119 14.01 4.50 -20.99
C THR A 119 13.79 4.73 -19.49
N ASN A 120 14.75 5.37 -18.82
CA ASN A 120 14.64 5.74 -17.41
C ASN A 120 13.44 6.65 -17.19
N ARG A 121 13.23 7.65 -18.06
CA ARG A 121 12.07 8.53 -17.97
C ARG A 121 10.73 7.79 -18.12
N ILE A 122 10.63 6.84 -19.04
CA ILE A 122 9.43 5.99 -19.19
C ILE A 122 9.20 5.13 -17.94
N ASN A 123 10.28 4.58 -17.37
CA ASN A 123 10.23 3.80 -16.14
C ASN A 123 9.78 4.64 -14.95
N GLU A 124 10.22 5.90 -14.83
CA GLU A 124 9.77 6.82 -13.78
C GLU A 124 8.26 7.06 -13.82
N ILE A 125 7.71 7.32 -15.02
CA ILE A 125 6.26 7.53 -15.20
C ILE A 125 5.49 6.26 -14.82
N THR A 126 5.96 5.10 -15.30
CA THR A 126 5.36 3.80 -15.00
C THR A 126 5.43 3.48 -13.50
N LEU A 127 6.54 3.81 -12.84
CA LEU A 127 6.72 3.63 -11.41
C LEU A 127 5.77 4.51 -10.59
N SER A 128 5.55 5.74 -11.02
CA SER A 128 4.58 6.65 -10.39
C SER A 128 3.14 6.13 -10.49
N GLU A 129 2.74 5.65 -11.67
CA GLU A 129 1.41 5.08 -11.88
C GLU A 129 1.20 3.78 -11.10
N THR A 130 2.20 2.89 -11.11
CA THR A 130 2.15 1.66 -10.31
C THR A 130 2.08 2.00 -8.82
N ALA A 131 2.86 2.95 -8.32
CA ALA A 131 2.79 3.38 -6.92
C ALA A 131 1.37 3.82 -6.50
N LEU A 132 0.66 4.56 -7.36
CA LEU A 132 -0.75 4.92 -7.17
C LEU A 132 -1.69 3.70 -7.13
N ILE A 133 -1.43 2.68 -7.94
CA ILE A 133 -2.20 1.43 -7.92
C ILE A 133 -1.90 0.66 -6.63
N PHE A 134 -0.63 0.55 -6.22
CA PHE A 134 -0.20 -0.07 -4.97
C PHE A 134 -0.87 0.56 -3.75
N THR A 135 -1.01 1.90 -3.70
CA THR A 135 -1.72 2.57 -2.60
C THR A 135 -3.22 2.26 -2.62
N LYS A 136 -3.86 2.28 -3.79
CA LYS A 136 -5.29 1.93 -3.94
C LYS A 136 -5.59 0.49 -3.53
N LEU A 137 -4.71 -0.45 -3.87
CA LEU A 137 -4.80 -1.86 -3.49
C LEU A 137 -4.46 -2.11 -2.01
N LYS A 138 -4.00 -1.09 -1.27
CA LYS A 138 -3.44 -1.23 0.09
C LYS A 138 -2.32 -2.28 0.16
N LEU A 139 -1.67 -2.58 -0.96
CA LEU A 139 -0.71 -3.68 -1.05
C LEU A 139 0.50 -3.44 -0.16
N LYS A 140 0.89 -2.18 0.10
CA LYS A 140 1.91 -1.86 1.14
C LYS A 140 1.56 -2.40 2.52
N THR A 141 0.28 -2.43 2.91
CA THR A 141 -0.15 -3.01 4.19
C THR A 141 -0.26 -4.53 4.14
N TYR A 142 -0.43 -5.11 2.95
CA TYR A 142 -0.52 -6.55 2.71
C TYR A 142 0.85 -7.22 2.56
N THR A 143 1.81 -6.58 1.88
CA THR A 143 3.23 -7.02 1.86
C THR A 143 3.87 -6.87 3.22
N GLN A 144 3.47 -5.84 3.98
CA GLN A 144 3.76 -5.70 5.40
C GLN A 144 2.79 -6.51 6.29
N GLY A 145 1.93 -7.35 5.71
CA GLY A 145 0.93 -8.18 6.38
C GLY A 145 1.49 -9.44 7.03
N ASN A 146 2.77 -9.75 6.82
CA ASN A 146 3.55 -10.69 7.64
C ASN A 146 3.78 -10.16 9.08
N LYS A 147 2.80 -9.43 9.63
CA LYS A 147 2.83 -8.83 10.96
C LYS A 147 1.97 -9.69 11.89
N ALA A 148 2.59 -10.74 12.44
CA ALA A 148 2.17 -11.35 13.71
C ALA A 148 1.84 -10.28 14.80
N GLY A 149 2.40 -9.07 14.67
CA GLY A 149 2.06 -7.93 15.51
C GLY A 149 0.57 -7.56 15.58
N LYS A 150 -0.26 -7.82 14.55
CA LYS A 150 -1.70 -7.50 14.63
C LYS A 150 -2.48 -8.52 15.47
N THR A 151 -2.12 -9.81 15.39
CA THR A 151 -2.70 -10.87 16.24
C THR A 151 -2.20 -10.78 17.67
N LEU A 152 -0.91 -10.47 17.88
CA LEU A 152 -0.31 -10.29 19.20
C LEU A 152 -0.82 -9.02 19.92
N ALA A 153 -1.05 -7.91 19.21
CA ALA A 153 -1.53 -6.67 19.80
C ALA A 153 -2.92 -6.82 20.48
N GLY A 154 -3.74 -7.76 20.02
CA GLY A 154 -5.03 -8.07 20.65
C GLY A 154 -4.93 -8.91 21.92
N LYS A 155 -3.85 -9.68 22.10
CA LYS A 155 -3.72 -10.70 23.16
C LYS A 155 -3.00 -10.21 24.43
N LYS A 156 -2.48 -8.97 24.45
CA LYS A 156 -1.75 -8.35 25.60
C LYS A 156 -0.78 -9.32 26.30
N LEU A 157 0.01 -10.04 25.51
CA LEU A 157 1.01 -10.98 26.03
C LEU A 157 2.22 -10.17 26.54
N HIS A 158 2.60 -10.37 27.80
CA HIS A 158 3.70 -9.65 28.46
C HIS A 158 4.92 -10.54 28.72
N ASN A 159 4.75 -11.85 28.74
CA ASN A 159 5.80 -12.82 28.97
C ASN A 159 6.44 -13.23 27.62
N PRO A 160 7.78 -13.20 27.48
CA PRO A 160 8.45 -13.64 26.26
C PRO A 160 8.12 -15.07 25.83
N GLN A 161 7.86 -15.98 26.77
CA GLN A 161 7.52 -17.37 26.47
C GLN A 161 6.15 -17.47 25.79
N ASP A 162 5.13 -16.84 26.36
CA ASP A 162 3.78 -16.85 25.80
C ASP A 162 3.73 -16.20 24.40
N ILE A 163 4.57 -15.19 24.16
CA ILE A 163 4.73 -14.57 22.83
C ILE A 163 5.34 -15.58 21.85
N ASN A 164 6.37 -16.30 22.28
CA ASN A 164 7.04 -17.30 21.45
C ASN A 164 6.11 -18.46 21.11
N ASP A 165 5.35 -18.96 22.07
CA ASP A 165 4.41 -20.07 21.89
C ASP A 165 3.27 -19.68 20.93
N GLU A 166 2.75 -18.47 21.05
CA GLU A 166 1.72 -17.93 20.14
C GLU A 166 2.28 -17.72 18.72
N MET A 167 3.51 -17.21 18.60
CA MET A 167 4.17 -17.12 17.29
C MET A 167 4.42 -18.48 16.68
N ALA A 168 4.88 -19.45 17.48
CA ALA A 168 5.09 -20.83 17.04
C ALA A 168 3.79 -21.44 16.53
N ALA A 169 2.69 -21.31 17.27
CA ALA A 169 1.36 -21.79 16.84
C ALA A 169 0.88 -21.12 15.55
N TYR A 170 1.08 -19.81 15.42
CA TYR A 170 0.74 -19.07 14.20
C TYR A 170 1.51 -19.57 12.98
N TYR A 171 2.84 -19.68 13.09
CA TYR A 171 3.66 -20.16 11.98
C TYR A 171 3.44 -21.64 11.69
N HIS A 172 3.20 -22.45 12.71
CA HIS A 172 2.74 -23.83 12.56
C HIS A 172 1.44 -23.86 11.73
N SER A 173 0.46 -22.99 11.98
CA SER A 173 -0.77 -22.94 11.16
C SER A 173 -0.56 -22.50 9.70
N LEU A 174 0.43 -21.64 9.44
CA LEU A 174 0.70 -21.13 8.09
C LEU A 174 1.50 -22.10 7.22
N TYR A 175 2.44 -22.80 7.85
CA TYR A 175 3.44 -23.62 7.16
C TYR A 175 3.22 -25.12 7.36
N ASN A 176 2.29 -25.54 8.23
CA ASN A 176 1.84 -26.91 8.25
C ASN A 176 0.98 -27.21 7.04
N LEU A 177 1.57 -27.95 6.11
CA LEU A 177 0.90 -28.56 4.97
C LEU A 177 0.33 -29.93 5.34
N LYS A 178 -0.26 -30.09 6.53
CA LYS A 178 -0.76 -31.39 7.03
C LYS A 178 -1.79 -32.06 6.10
N ASP A 179 -2.38 -31.30 5.18
CA ASP A 179 -3.35 -31.78 4.19
C ASP A 179 -2.71 -32.21 2.86
N ASP A 180 -1.39 -32.05 2.67
CA ASP A 180 -0.67 -32.43 1.45
C ASP A 180 0.41 -33.50 1.73
N ASN A 181 0.06 -34.76 1.50
CA ASN A 181 0.93 -35.93 1.73
C ASN A 181 2.12 -36.03 0.77
N THR A 182 2.32 -35.05 -0.13
CA THR A 182 3.36 -35.11 -1.18
C THR A 182 4.68 -34.45 -0.78
N LEU A 183 4.72 -33.69 0.32
CA LEU A 183 5.90 -32.96 0.78
C LEU A 183 6.40 -33.48 2.15
N HIS A 184 7.67 -33.89 2.20
CA HIS A 184 8.32 -34.34 3.44
C HIS A 184 8.42 -33.18 4.44
N GLN A 185 7.71 -33.29 5.56
CA GLN A 185 7.85 -32.38 6.68
C GLN A 185 9.03 -32.83 7.55
N PRO A 186 9.97 -31.95 7.90
CA PRO A 186 11.09 -32.31 8.77
C PRO A 186 10.56 -32.72 10.14
N SER A 187 11.05 -33.85 10.64
CA SER A 187 10.79 -34.33 12.01
C SER A 187 11.45 -33.38 13.02
N ASP A 188 10.96 -33.36 14.26
CA ASP A 188 11.61 -32.63 15.36
C ASP A 188 13.09 -33.03 15.51
N GLN A 189 13.41 -34.29 15.17
CA GLN A 189 14.79 -34.79 15.13
C GLN A 189 15.62 -34.16 13.99
N ASP A 190 15.05 -34.02 12.79
CA ASP A 190 15.74 -33.40 11.64
C ASP A 190 16.05 -31.92 11.93
N ILE A 191 15.13 -31.25 12.63
CA ILE A 191 15.30 -29.86 13.06
C ILE A 191 16.41 -29.77 14.11
N ALA A 192 16.43 -30.67 15.11
CA ALA A 192 17.47 -30.71 16.14
C ALA A 192 18.85 -30.97 15.53
N ASP A 193 18.95 -31.92 14.61
CA ASP A 193 20.20 -32.26 13.92
C ASP A 193 20.71 -31.07 13.08
N PHE A 194 19.80 -30.36 12.39
CA PHE A 194 20.14 -29.13 11.67
C PHE A 194 20.62 -28.01 12.59
N LEU A 195 19.91 -27.75 13.70
CA LEU A 195 20.31 -26.71 14.66
C LEU A 195 21.65 -27.02 15.32
N ASN A 196 21.92 -28.29 15.63
CA ASN A 196 23.21 -28.72 16.16
C ASN A 196 24.34 -28.64 15.12
N SER A 197 24.02 -28.80 13.83
CA SER A 197 24.98 -28.62 12.74
C SER A 197 25.37 -27.16 12.50
N THR A 198 24.58 -26.20 12.99
CA THR A 198 24.79 -24.77 12.76
C THR A 198 25.49 -24.10 13.93
N THR A 199 26.60 -23.41 13.65
CA THR A 199 27.30 -22.60 14.65
C THR A 199 26.61 -21.26 14.83
N LEU A 200 25.54 -21.24 15.63
CA LEU A 200 24.86 -20.00 15.98
C LEU A 200 25.71 -19.17 16.95
N PRO A 201 25.95 -17.87 16.68
CA PRO A 201 26.70 -17.02 17.59
C PRO A 201 25.93 -16.86 18.91
N THR A 202 26.47 -17.43 19.98
CA THR A 202 25.92 -17.30 21.32
C THR A 202 26.32 -15.96 21.92
N LEU A 203 25.34 -15.20 22.41
CA LEU A 203 25.58 -13.93 23.07
C LEU A 203 26.31 -14.19 24.40
N THR A 204 27.61 -13.89 24.45
CA THR A 204 28.37 -13.92 25.71
C THR A 204 27.87 -12.84 26.67
N LEU A 205 28.01 -13.08 27.99
CA LEU A 205 27.60 -12.15 29.05
C LEU A 205 28.16 -10.73 28.87
N ALA A 206 29.33 -10.59 28.24
CA ALA A 206 29.93 -9.31 27.87
C ALA A 206 29.09 -8.51 26.84
N HIS A 207 28.46 -9.18 25.86
CA HIS A 207 27.57 -8.55 24.88
C HIS A 207 26.24 -8.09 25.52
N ILE A 208 25.77 -8.81 26.54
CA ILE A 208 24.56 -8.46 27.28
C ILE A 208 24.83 -7.25 28.18
N ALA A 209 25.99 -7.22 28.85
CA ALA A 209 26.42 -6.12 29.69
C ALA A 209 26.64 -4.80 28.91
N SER A 210 27.13 -4.87 27.66
CA SER A 210 27.32 -3.67 26.84
C SER A 210 25.99 -3.05 26.38
N LYS A 211 24.96 -3.87 26.11
CA LYS A 211 23.63 -3.39 25.71
C LYS A 211 22.79 -2.87 26.88
N THR A 212 22.90 -3.47 28.07
CA THR A 212 22.16 -3.02 29.27
C THR A 212 22.61 -1.64 29.77
N LYS A 213 23.84 -1.20 29.46
CA LYS A 213 24.32 0.16 29.75
C LYS A 213 23.50 1.25 29.03
N ASN A 214 22.97 0.95 27.84
CA ASN A 214 22.18 1.89 27.03
C ASN A 214 20.68 1.87 27.35
N LEU A 215 20.22 0.98 28.23
CA LEU A 215 18.80 0.85 28.61
C LEU A 215 18.47 1.52 29.95
N ARG A 216 19.39 2.32 30.53
CA ARG A 216 19.17 3.06 31.79
C ARG A 216 18.27 4.30 31.60
N HIS A 217 17.03 4.09 31.16
CA HIS A 217 15.92 5.01 31.41
C HIS A 217 14.71 4.23 31.92
N ASN A 218 14.91 3.44 32.99
CA ASN A 218 13.92 3.22 34.05
C ASN A 218 14.53 2.32 35.15
N PRO A 219 14.49 2.70 36.44
CA PRO A 219 14.94 1.81 37.50
C PRO A 219 13.88 0.71 37.71
N ILE A 220 14.20 -0.52 37.34
CA ILE A 220 13.42 -1.70 37.70
C ILE A 220 13.95 -2.23 39.04
N SER A 221 13.03 -2.44 39.98
CA SER A 221 13.24 -2.86 41.37
C SER A 221 14.10 -4.15 41.50
N PRO A 222 14.96 -4.28 42.53
CA PRO A 222 15.99 -5.33 42.67
C PRO A 222 15.49 -6.79 42.74
N HIS A 223 14.18 -7.03 42.82
CA HIS A 223 13.64 -8.39 42.85
C HIS A 223 13.71 -9.14 41.51
N ARG A 224 13.92 -8.46 40.37
CA ARG A 224 13.91 -9.10 39.03
C ARG A 224 15.26 -9.62 38.55
N GLU A 225 16.37 -9.19 39.14
CA GLU A 225 17.71 -9.60 38.70
C GLU A 225 18.02 -11.06 39.06
N VAL A 226 17.54 -11.52 40.23
CA VAL A 226 17.77 -12.89 40.71
C VAL A 226 17.02 -13.92 39.85
N GLN A 227 15.88 -13.55 39.27
CA GLN A 227 15.03 -14.49 38.54
C GLN A 227 15.52 -14.80 37.11
N MET A 228 16.21 -13.84 36.47
CA MET A 228 16.79 -14.01 35.13
C MET A 228 18.05 -14.89 35.15
N VAL A 229 18.84 -14.85 36.23
CA VAL A 229 20.06 -15.66 36.36
C VAL A 229 19.73 -17.14 36.55
N SER A 230 18.67 -17.46 37.30
CA SER A 230 18.22 -18.83 37.53
C SER A 230 17.64 -19.51 36.28
N GLN A 231 17.11 -18.76 35.32
CA GLN A 231 16.53 -19.33 34.09
C GLN A 231 17.59 -19.69 33.04
N THR A 232 18.73 -19.01 33.04
CA THR A 232 19.82 -19.28 32.07
C THR A 232 20.65 -20.52 32.42
N THR A 233 20.62 -20.96 33.67
CA THR A 233 21.27 -22.20 34.11
C THR A 233 20.45 -23.45 33.75
N SER A 234 19.13 -23.33 33.57
CA SER A 234 18.24 -24.47 33.25
C SER A 234 18.25 -24.89 31.77
N ILE A 235 18.81 -24.08 30.86
CA ILE A 235 18.81 -24.38 29.41
C ILE A 235 19.96 -25.35 29.03
N LYS A 236 20.79 -25.79 29.98
CA LYS A 236 21.86 -26.77 29.74
C LYS A 236 21.49 -28.22 30.04
N ASP A 237 20.31 -28.49 30.60
CA ASP A 237 19.89 -29.84 31.03
C ASP A 237 18.66 -30.37 30.26
N LEU A 238 18.48 -29.95 29.00
CA LEU A 238 17.52 -30.54 28.05
C LEU A 238 18.22 -30.84 26.72
#